data_AF-A0A1M7IYD3-F1
#
_entry.id   AF-A0A1M7IYD3-F1
#
_cell.length_a   1.000
_cell.length_b   1.000
_cell.length_c   1.000
_cell.angle_alpha   90.00
_cell.angle_beta   90.00
_cell.angle_gamma   90.00
#
_symmetry.space_group_name_H-M   'P 1'
#
loop_
_entity.id
_entity.type
_entity.pdbx_description
1 polymer ?
#
loop_
_entity_poly.entity_id
_entity_poly.type
_entity_poly.pdbx_seq_one_letter_code
_entity_poly.pdbx_strand_id
1 'polypeptide(L)'
;MTSQIPIPTFIINLKSRPDRKEHIQYEFAGRDEFVIQVIEPITHQYPVISLWNTIKYVVSAATNNNDDYVLICEDDHIFTPQYSSEALRDAITEADELQADVLSGGISSLKGGLQMSEKLFWMEEFSGTQFIVIFRRFFQKILDADFNVSDTADYKIAALTDNKYFVFPFFSTQKSFGYSDVTPRNNTQVKVENLFRDTAVNVRILKETATFYEFRNKETQLLAPVELAENISIPTYVINLPERTERKAHIISQFKGRPEFDVTIVEACKHEIGAVGLWHSVRKVVQMAIDNDDDVIIICEDDHCFTADYSKDYLLKNILEAHRQDVEYMSGGTSYFNFAIPVSSNRFWVDTCLATQFVVLYKKTFESVLREPFDDSVVADILLSRIISNKMILSPPVSVQQNFGYSDVSAIHNKNTNLVDEMFSRCNARLAQLKEVMAKRRLGDKKIVGVCK
;
A
#
# COMPACT_ATOMS: atom_id res chain seq x y z
N MET A 1 -37.79 -19.97 7.83
CA MET A 1 -36.38 -20.17 7.44
C MET A 1 -36.36 -20.25 5.93
N THR A 2 -36.06 -19.15 5.25
CA THR A 2 -35.75 -19.20 3.81
C THR A 2 -34.45 -19.99 3.68
N SER A 3 -34.48 -21.15 3.03
CA SER A 3 -33.25 -21.92 2.79
C SER A 3 -32.35 -21.07 1.90
N GLN A 4 -31.27 -20.53 2.48
CA GLN A 4 -30.30 -19.75 1.73
C GLN A 4 -29.66 -20.64 0.66
N ILE A 5 -29.45 -20.09 -0.53
CA ILE A 5 -28.83 -20.82 -1.65
C ILE A 5 -27.42 -21.27 -1.21
N PRO A 6 -27.10 -22.57 -1.27
CA PRO A 6 -25.77 -23.08 -0.98
C PRO A 6 -24.70 -22.52 -1.92
N ILE A 7 -23.47 -22.34 -1.42
CA ILE A 7 -22.33 -21.74 -2.15
C ILE A 7 -21.65 -22.81 -3.02
N PRO A 8 -21.64 -22.67 -4.37
CA PRO A 8 -20.92 -23.58 -5.25
C PRO A 8 -19.42 -23.54 -4.95
N THR A 9 -18.87 -24.67 -4.51
CA THR A 9 -17.50 -24.74 -3.98
C THR A 9 -16.69 -25.83 -4.69
N PHE A 10 -15.62 -25.44 -5.35
CA PHE A 10 -14.72 -26.33 -6.08
C PHE A 10 -13.39 -26.43 -5.34
N ILE A 11 -13.09 -27.62 -4.84
CA ILE A 11 -11.87 -27.91 -4.10
C ILE A 11 -10.87 -28.60 -5.03
N ILE A 12 -9.74 -27.96 -5.28
CA ILE A 12 -8.68 -28.50 -6.13
C ILE A 12 -7.78 -29.41 -5.28
N ASN A 13 -7.74 -30.71 -5.61
CA ASN A 13 -6.90 -31.68 -4.92
C ASN A 13 -6.32 -32.72 -5.90
N LEU A 14 -5.02 -33.01 -5.76
CA LEU A 14 -4.38 -34.11 -6.49
C LEU A 14 -4.77 -35.45 -5.85
N LYS A 15 -5.18 -36.44 -6.65
CA LYS A 15 -5.42 -37.82 -6.17
C LYS A 15 -4.23 -38.43 -5.43
N SER A 16 -3.01 -38.02 -5.76
CA SER A 16 -1.78 -38.46 -5.11
C SER A 16 -1.58 -37.89 -3.70
N ARG A 17 -2.43 -36.96 -3.23
CA ARG A 17 -2.37 -36.31 -1.91
C ARG A 17 -3.59 -36.64 -1.04
N PRO A 18 -3.73 -37.91 -0.61
CA PRO A 18 -4.87 -38.34 0.19
C PRO A 18 -4.92 -37.66 1.58
N ASP A 19 -3.76 -37.30 2.13
CA ASP A 19 -3.60 -36.53 3.38
C ASP A 19 -4.24 -35.14 3.29
N ARG A 20 -3.99 -34.41 2.19
CA ARG A 20 -4.61 -33.09 1.97
C ARG A 20 -6.11 -33.20 1.68
N LYS A 21 -6.52 -34.28 1.00
CA LYS A 21 -7.95 -34.57 0.79
C LYS A 21 -8.69 -34.81 2.10
N GLU A 22 -8.13 -35.63 2.98
CA GLU A 22 -8.70 -35.88 4.31
C GLU A 22 -8.77 -34.58 5.13
N HIS A 23 -7.70 -33.79 5.12
CA HIS A 23 -7.64 -32.48 5.76
C HIS A 23 -8.76 -31.55 5.30
N ILE A 24 -8.92 -31.36 3.98
CA ILE A 24 -9.92 -30.41 3.47
C ILE A 24 -11.35 -30.93 3.66
N GLN A 25 -11.57 -32.25 3.63
CA GLN A 25 -12.87 -32.84 3.97
C GLN A 25 -13.23 -32.57 5.45
N TYR A 26 -12.25 -32.63 6.35
CA TYR A 26 -12.44 -32.28 7.75
C TYR A 26 -12.79 -30.80 7.93
N GLU A 27 -12.07 -29.89 7.26
CA GLU A 27 -12.34 -28.44 7.35
C GLU A 27 -13.77 -28.05 6.97
N PHE A 28 -14.36 -28.76 6.00
CA PHE A 28 -15.72 -28.52 5.53
C PHE A 28 -16.78 -29.42 6.18
N ALA A 29 -16.41 -30.32 7.09
CA ALA A 29 -17.36 -31.23 7.71
C ALA A 29 -18.43 -30.46 8.52
N GLY A 30 -19.70 -30.74 8.24
CA GLY A 30 -20.84 -30.09 8.93
C GLY A 30 -21.13 -28.66 8.47
N ARG A 31 -20.54 -28.20 7.35
CA ARG A 31 -20.78 -26.88 6.76
C ARG A 31 -21.70 -26.98 5.54
N ASP A 32 -22.99 -27.18 5.81
CA ASP A 32 -24.04 -27.41 4.80
C ASP A 32 -24.29 -26.19 3.89
N GLU A 33 -23.72 -25.03 4.23
CA GLU A 33 -23.74 -23.83 3.40
C GLU A 33 -22.93 -23.97 2.10
N PHE A 34 -22.06 -24.98 1.97
CA PHE A 34 -21.25 -25.23 0.77
C PHE A 34 -21.71 -26.45 -0.01
N VAL A 35 -21.79 -26.33 -1.34
CA VAL A 35 -21.92 -27.47 -2.25
C VAL A 35 -20.55 -27.83 -2.77
N ILE A 36 -19.95 -28.86 -2.19
CA ILE A 36 -18.55 -29.20 -2.43
C ILE A 36 -18.41 -30.16 -3.61
N GLN A 37 -17.52 -29.79 -4.52
CA GLN A 37 -17.03 -30.65 -5.59
C GLN A 37 -15.51 -30.72 -5.49
N VAL A 38 -14.96 -31.89 -5.17
CA VAL A 38 -13.51 -32.12 -5.20
C VAL A 38 -13.12 -32.47 -6.64
N ILE A 39 -12.29 -31.64 -7.24
CA ILE A 39 -11.84 -31.78 -8.63
C ILE A 39 -10.35 -32.05 -8.70
N GLU A 40 -9.97 -32.86 -9.68
CA GLU A 40 -8.56 -33.04 -10.01
C GLU A 40 -8.05 -31.90 -10.88
N PRO A 41 -6.81 -31.45 -10.67
CA PRO A 41 -6.17 -30.50 -11.56
C PRO A 41 -6.12 -30.97 -13.02
N ILE A 42 -6.35 -30.07 -13.96
CA ILE A 42 -6.06 -30.28 -15.37
C ILE A 42 -4.55 -30.30 -15.55
N THR A 43 -3.98 -31.50 -15.70
CA THR A 43 -2.53 -31.71 -15.67
C THR A 43 -1.79 -31.02 -16.82
N HIS A 44 -0.70 -30.34 -16.47
CA HIS A 44 0.30 -29.82 -17.37
C HIS A 44 1.71 -30.10 -16.80
N GLN A 45 2.75 -30.08 -17.64
CA GLN A 45 4.13 -30.26 -17.17
C GLN A 45 4.59 -29.21 -16.14
N TYR A 46 3.92 -28.05 -16.11
CA TYR A 46 4.16 -26.99 -15.14
C TYR A 46 2.97 -26.89 -14.17
N PRO A 47 3.19 -27.05 -12.85
CA PRO A 47 2.12 -27.01 -11.85
C PRO A 47 1.30 -25.71 -11.86
N VAL A 48 1.93 -24.56 -12.08
CA VAL A 48 1.24 -23.25 -12.17
C VAL A 48 0.22 -23.20 -13.31
N ILE A 49 0.54 -23.79 -14.46
CA ILE A 49 -0.38 -23.90 -15.61
C ILE A 49 -1.50 -24.89 -15.30
N SER A 50 -1.20 -25.96 -14.55
CA SER A 50 -2.23 -26.92 -14.13
C SER A 50 -3.29 -26.24 -13.26
N LEU A 51 -2.86 -25.43 -12.29
CA LEU A 51 -3.76 -24.64 -11.44
C LEU A 51 -4.61 -23.68 -12.27
N TRP A 52 -3.99 -22.89 -13.15
CA TRP A 52 -4.72 -21.92 -13.98
C TRP A 52 -5.75 -22.59 -14.91
N ASN A 53 -5.38 -23.67 -15.59
CA ASN A 53 -6.30 -24.42 -16.44
C ASN A 53 -7.48 -24.99 -15.64
N THR A 54 -7.24 -25.42 -14.41
CA THR A 54 -8.29 -25.89 -13.50
C THR A 54 -9.24 -24.76 -13.11
N ILE A 55 -8.71 -23.56 -12.82
CA ILE A 55 -9.53 -22.36 -12.58
C ILE A 55 -10.40 -22.04 -13.81
N LYS A 56 -9.83 -22.05 -15.03
CA LYS A 56 -10.60 -21.84 -16.28
C LYS A 56 -11.71 -22.87 -16.45
N TYR A 57 -11.44 -24.14 -16.12
CA TYR A 57 -12.43 -25.20 -16.18
C TYR A 57 -13.59 -24.97 -15.20
N VAL A 58 -13.29 -24.62 -13.94
CA VAL A 58 -14.32 -24.29 -12.95
C VAL A 58 -15.16 -23.11 -13.39
N VAL A 59 -14.52 -22.03 -13.85
CA VAL A 59 -15.20 -20.82 -14.33
C VAL A 59 -16.06 -21.12 -15.57
N SER A 60 -15.59 -21.98 -16.48
CA SER A 60 -16.37 -22.40 -17.64
C SER A 60 -17.60 -23.21 -17.24
N ALA A 61 -17.46 -24.14 -16.29
CA ALA A 61 -18.59 -24.89 -15.74
C ALA A 61 -19.62 -23.98 -15.07
N ALA A 62 -19.16 -23.02 -14.26
CA ALA A 62 -19.99 -22.01 -13.61
C ALA A 62 -20.75 -21.14 -14.61
N THR A 63 -20.09 -20.76 -15.71
CA THR A 63 -20.70 -20.00 -16.81
C THR A 63 -21.84 -20.78 -17.44
N ASN A 64 -21.62 -22.08 -17.72
CA ASN A 64 -22.64 -22.94 -18.31
C ASN A 64 -23.83 -23.21 -17.38
N ASN A 65 -23.56 -23.27 -16.06
CA ASN A 65 -24.59 -23.46 -15.03
C ASN A 65 -25.37 -22.18 -14.71
N ASN A 66 -24.94 -21.03 -15.27
CA ASN A 66 -25.50 -19.74 -14.93
C ASN A 66 -25.41 -19.49 -13.41
N ASP A 67 -24.23 -19.71 -12.82
CA ASP A 67 -23.90 -19.32 -11.44
C ASP A 67 -23.50 -17.84 -11.36
N ASP A 68 -23.90 -17.14 -10.30
CA ASP A 68 -23.56 -15.71 -10.09
C ASP A 68 -22.12 -15.51 -9.59
N TYR A 69 -21.59 -16.51 -8.90
CA TYR A 69 -20.21 -16.60 -8.44
C TYR A 69 -19.87 -18.06 -8.14
N VAL A 70 -18.58 -18.34 -7.99
CA VAL A 70 -18.07 -19.62 -7.49
C VAL A 70 -17.01 -19.40 -6.43
N LEU A 71 -16.94 -20.30 -5.47
CA LEU A 71 -15.82 -20.41 -4.53
C LEU A 71 -14.84 -21.46 -5.06
N ILE A 72 -13.60 -21.03 -5.29
CA ILE A 72 -12.48 -21.94 -5.56
C ILE A 72 -11.65 -22.05 -4.28
N CYS A 73 -11.32 -23.29 -3.91
CA CYS A 73 -10.59 -23.61 -2.70
C CYS A 73 -9.42 -24.56 -3.02
N GLU A 74 -8.28 -24.32 -2.39
CA GLU A 74 -7.15 -25.26 -2.42
C GLU A 74 -7.25 -26.26 -1.26
N ASP A 75 -6.64 -27.42 -1.41
CA ASP A 75 -6.65 -28.53 -0.44
C ASP A 75 -5.74 -28.30 0.79
N ASP A 76 -5.12 -27.12 0.93
CA ASP A 76 -4.41 -26.68 2.14
C ASP A 76 -5.11 -25.57 2.92
N HIS A 77 -6.33 -25.19 2.52
CA HIS A 77 -7.14 -24.23 3.27
C HIS A 77 -7.41 -24.68 4.71
N ILE A 78 -7.43 -23.71 5.63
CA ILE A 78 -7.93 -23.82 7.01
C ILE A 78 -8.89 -22.67 7.27
N PHE A 79 -10.06 -22.97 7.86
CA PHE A 79 -10.94 -21.95 8.42
C PHE A 79 -10.36 -21.35 9.71
N THR A 80 -10.37 -20.03 9.81
CA THR A 80 -10.01 -19.36 11.06
C THR A 80 -11.21 -19.31 12.01
N PRO A 81 -11.00 -19.01 13.31
CA PRO A 81 -12.10 -18.75 14.24
C PRO A 81 -13.00 -17.56 13.89
N GLN A 82 -12.62 -16.75 12.90
CA GLN A 82 -13.36 -15.56 12.47
C GLN A 82 -14.40 -15.89 11.41
N TYR A 83 -14.31 -17.08 10.81
CA TYR A 83 -15.29 -17.56 9.86
C TYR A 83 -16.62 -17.89 10.52
N SER A 84 -17.70 -17.48 9.86
CA SER A 84 -19.03 -18.05 10.02
C SER A 84 -19.78 -17.98 8.69
N SER A 85 -20.80 -18.83 8.51
CA SER A 85 -21.63 -18.81 7.29
C SER A 85 -22.25 -17.44 7.04
N GLU A 86 -22.79 -16.81 8.09
CA GLU A 86 -23.37 -15.47 8.05
C GLU A 86 -22.31 -14.43 7.63
N ALA A 87 -21.15 -14.42 8.29
CA ALA A 87 -20.10 -13.44 7.98
C ALA A 87 -19.53 -13.59 6.57
N LEU A 88 -19.43 -14.82 6.04
CA LEU A 88 -19.04 -15.05 4.64
C LEU A 88 -20.09 -14.51 3.67
N ARG A 89 -21.37 -14.76 3.93
CA ARG A 89 -22.47 -14.30 3.06
C ARG A 89 -22.55 -12.78 3.06
N ASP A 90 -22.44 -12.15 4.22
CA ASP A 90 -22.37 -10.69 4.34
C ASP A 90 -21.22 -10.13 3.50
N ALA A 91 -20.02 -10.72 3.62
CA ALA A 91 -18.86 -10.30 2.86
C ALA A 91 -19.04 -10.47 1.34
N ILE A 92 -19.66 -11.56 0.89
CA ILE A 92 -19.98 -11.79 -0.52
C ILE A 92 -20.97 -10.76 -1.03
N THR A 93 -22.06 -10.49 -0.29
CA THR A 93 -23.06 -9.49 -0.65
C THR A 93 -22.44 -8.10 -0.73
N GLU A 94 -21.68 -7.70 0.27
CA GLU A 94 -21.05 -6.39 0.31
C GLU A 94 -20.00 -6.23 -0.82
N ALA A 95 -19.21 -7.27 -1.09
CA ALA A 95 -18.28 -7.27 -2.22
C ALA A 95 -19.03 -7.15 -3.56
N ASP A 96 -20.17 -7.83 -3.71
CA ASP A 96 -20.98 -7.76 -4.93
C ASP A 96 -21.57 -6.36 -5.16
N GLU A 97 -22.03 -5.70 -4.10
CA GLU A 97 -22.49 -4.30 -4.12
C GLU A 97 -21.38 -3.34 -4.54
N LEU A 98 -20.14 -3.60 -4.09
CA LEU A 98 -18.92 -2.89 -4.52
C LEU A 98 -18.42 -3.30 -5.92
N GLN A 99 -19.21 -4.12 -6.64
CA GLN A 99 -18.90 -4.61 -7.98
C GLN A 99 -17.58 -5.39 -8.02
N ALA A 100 -17.30 -6.18 -6.98
CA ALA A 100 -16.14 -7.05 -6.92
C ALA A 100 -16.10 -8.05 -8.07
N ASP A 101 -14.95 -8.15 -8.71
CA ASP A 101 -14.61 -9.24 -9.61
C ASP A 101 -14.15 -10.47 -8.80
N VAL A 102 -13.49 -10.23 -7.66
CA VAL A 102 -12.93 -11.26 -6.77
C VAL A 102 -13.01 -10.84 -5.30
N LEU A 103 -13.31 -11.80 -4.42
CA LEU A 103 -13.23 -11.69 -2.97
C LEU A 103 -12.39 -12.84 -2.39
N SER A 104 -11.28 -12.52 -1.71
CA SER A 104 -10.46 -13.49 -1.00
C SER A 104 -10.85 -13.61 0.48
N GLY A 105 -10.93 -14.85 1.00
CA GLY A 105 -11.14 -15.11 2.43
C GLY A 105 -9.93 -14.82 3.31
N GLY A 106 -8.76 -14.60 2.72
CA GLY A 106 -7.52 -14.25 3.40
C GLY A 106 -6.33 -14.33 2.44
N ILE A 107 -5.27 -13.57 2.70
CA ILE A 107 -4.13 -13.41 1.80
C ILE A 107 -2.79 -13.59 2.53
N SER A 108 -1.79 -14.13 1.84
CA SER A 108 -0.44 -14.37 2.37
C SER A 108 0.52 -13.21 2.17
N SER A 109 0.23 -12.31 1.24
CA SER A 109 0.94 -11.04 1.09
C SER A 109 0.02 -9.98 0.51
N LEU A 110 0.33 -8.72 0.79
CA LEU A 110 -0.42 -7.56 0.33
C LEU A 110 0.56 -6.46 -0.08
N LYS A 111 0.31 -5.85 -1.23
CA LYS A 111 0.87 -4.56 -1.62
C LYS A 111 -0.29 -3.64 -1.92
N GLY A 112 -0.33 -2.48 -1.27
CA GLY A 112 -1.45 -1.53 -1.36
C GLY A 112 -2.75 -2.11 -0.77
N GLY A 113 -3.35 -1.38 0.17
CA GLY A 113 -4.61 -1.81 0.78
C GLY A 113 -5.41 -0.64 1.30
N LEU A 114 -6.72 -0.67 1.09
CA LEU A 114 -7.63 0.37 1.58
C LEU A 114 -8.85 -0.26 2.23
N GLN A 115 -9.15 0.15 3.46
CA GLN A 115 -10.37 -0.30 4.14
C GLN A 115 -11.60 0.29 3.46
N MET A 116 -12.53 -0.58 3.07
CA MET A 116 -13.78 -0.23 2.40
C MET A 116 -14.96 -0.24 3.37
N SER A 117 -14.95 -1.19 4.32
CA SER A 117 -15.93 -1.29 5.40
C SER A 117 -15.31 -1.89 6.66
N GLU A 118 -16.13 -2.31 7.61
CA GLU A 118 -15.66 -3.00 8.82
C GLU A 118 -14.84 -4.25 8.48
N LYS A 119 -15.29 -5.04 7.49
CA LYS A 119 -14.71 -6.35 7.13
C LYS A 119 -14.00 -6.39 5.78
N LEU A 120 -14.30 -5.48 4.85
CA LEU A 120 -13.75 -5.54 3.50
C LEU A 120 -12.61 -4.55 3.28
N PHE A 121 -11.57 -5.04 2.62
CA PHE A 121 -10.43 -4.26 2.16
C PHE A 121 -10.28 -4.43 0.65
N TRP A 122 -10.04 -3.33 -0.04
CA TRP A 122 -9.54 -3.32 -1.41
C TRP A 122 -8.03 -3.60 -1.42
N MET A 123 -7.53 -4.24 -2.47
CA MET A 123 -6.10 -4.59 -2.63
C MET A 123 -5.56 -4.28 -4.03
N GLU A 124 -4.29 -3.85 -4.13
CA GLU A 124 -3.61 -3.57 -5.41
C GLU A 124 -2.94 -4.83 -5.97
N GLU A 125 -2.13 -5.52 -5.18
CA GLU A 125 -1.57 -6.84 -5.49
C GLU A 125 -1.64 -7.73 -4.24
N PHE A 126 -1.78 -9.05 -4.45
CA PHE A 126 -1.88 -10.02 -3.36
C PHE A 126 -1.28 -11.36 -3.76
N SER A 127 -0.98 -12.18 -2.75
CA SER A 127 -0.78 -13.62 -2.92
C SER A 127 -1.71 -14.42 -2.02
N GLY A 128 -1.94 -15.68 -2.40
CA GLY A 128 -2.82 -16.61 -1.69
C GLY A 128 -4.21 -16.71 -2.35
N THR A 129 -4.46 -17.86 -2.96
CA THR A 129 -5.71 -18.20 -3.67
C THR A 129 -6.47 -19.35 -3.01
N GLN A 130 -6.07 -19.76 -1.81
CA GLN A 130 -6.58 -20.95 -1.13
C GLN A 130 -8.08 -20.93 -0.86
N PHE A 131 -8.70 -19.74 -0.82
CA PHE A 131 -10.13 -19.56 -0.62
C PHE A 131 -10.55 -18.26 -1.29
N ILE A 132 -11.07 -18.36 -2.51
CA ILE A 132 -11.35 -17.20 -3.36
C ILE A 132 -12.71 -17.32 -4.04
N VAL A 133 -13.55 -16.31 -3.84
CA VAL A 133 -14.82 -16.15 -4.56
C VAL A 133 -14.56 -15.36 -5.82
N ILE A 134 -15.00 -15.91 -6.95
CA ILE A 134 -14.90 -15.29 -8.27
C ILE A 134 -16.33 -14.97 -8.73
N PHE A 135 -16.60 -13.71 -9.01
CA PHE A 135 -17.92 -13.27 -9.46
C PHE A 135 -18.06 -13.42 -10.97
N ARG A 136 -19.30 -13.68 -11.44
CA ARG A 136 -19.61 -13.90 -12.86
C ARG A 136 -19.05 -12.83 -13.78
N ARG A 137 -19.12 -11.57 -13.37
CA ARG A 137 -18.61 -10.41 -14.13
C ARG A 137 -17.13 -10.54 -14.52
N PHE A 138 -16.37 -11.37 -13.81
CA PHE A 138 -14.95 -11.63 -14.06
C PHE A 138 -14.67 -12.91 -14.85
N PHE A 139 -15.66 -13.79 -15.02
CA PHE A 139 -15.47 -15.11 -15.64
C PHE A 139 -14.85 -15.01 -17.04
N GLN A 140 -15.41 -14.17 -17.91
CA GLN A 140 -14.93 -14.04 -19.28
C GLN A 140 -13.48 -13.54 -19.32
N LYS A 141 -13.10 -12.59 -18.45
CA LYS A 141 -11.71 -12.11 -18.38
C LYS A 141 -10.73 -13.21 -17.99
N ILE A 142 -11.11 -14.12 -17.08
CA ILE A 142 -10.30 -15.30 -16.74
C ILE A 142 -10.20 -16.26 -17.94
N LEU A 143 -11.32 -16.50 -18.63
CA LEU A 143 -11.37 -17.39 -19.78
C LEU A 143 -10.53 -16.89 -20.97
N ASP A 144 -10.46 -15.57 -21.16
CA ASP A 144 -9.72 -14.95 -22.26
C ASP A 144 -8.25 -14.67 -21.92
N ALA A 145 -7.87 -14.70 -20.65
CA ALA A 145 -6.51 -14.37 -20.24
C ALA A 145 -5.49 -15.43 -20.71
N ASP A 146 -4.44 -14.93 -21.37
CA ASP A 146 -3.22 -15.68 -21.64
C ASP A 146 -2.51 -16.00 -20.32
N PHE A 147 -1.95 -17.19 -20.18
CA PHE A 147 -1.21 -17.60 -18.99
C PHE A 147 0.03 -18.39 -19.38
N ASN A 148 1.18 -17.99 -18.83
CA ASN A 148 2.47 -18.58 -19.15
C ASN A 148 3.18 -19.14 -17.90
N VAL A 149 4.34 -19.76 -18.09
CA VAL A 149 5.08 -20.46 -17.02
C VAL A 149 5.67 -19.54 -15.96
N SER A 150 5.81 -18.25 -16.25
CA SER A 150 6.26 -17.23 -15.29
C SER A 150 5.12 -16.57 -14.53
N ASP A 151 3.87 -16.82 -14.96
CA ASP A 151 2.69 -16.33 -14.26
C ASP A 151 2.39 -17.20 -13.04
N THR A 152 1.70 -16.59 -12.08
CA THR A 152 1.10 -17.23 -10.90
C THR A 152 -0.36 -16.79 -10.81
N ALA A 153 -1.23 -17.65 -10.29
CA ALA A 153 -2.68 -17.42 -10.39
C ALA A 153 -3.11 -16.14 -9.65
N ASP A 154 -2.56 -15.91 -8.46
CA ASP A 154 -2.78 -14.72 -7.64
C ASP A 154 -2.37 -13.42 -8.36
N TYR A 155 -1.11 -13.31 -8.78
CA TYR A 155 -0.62 -12.11 -9.49
C TYR A 155 -1.31 -11.92 -10.83
N LYS A 156 -1.68 -13.00 -11.52
CA LYS A 156 -2.45 -12.90 -12.76
C LYS A 156 -3.84 -12.32 -12.51
N ILE A 157 -4.56 -12.84 -11.51
CA ILE A 157 -5.87 -12.31 -11.11
C ILE A 157 -5.73 -10.85 -10.72
N ALA A 158 -4.71 -10.49 -9.93
CA ALA A 158 -4.45 -9.12 -9.51
C ALA A 158 -4.25 -8.17 -10.71
N ALA A 159 -3.56 -8.62 -11.76
CA ALA A 159 -3.30 -7.83 -12.96
C ALA A 159 -4.52 -7.69 -13.90
N LEU A 160 -5.50 -8.60 -13.82
CA LEU A 160 -6.68 -8.61 -14.69
C LEU A 160 -7.83 -7.70 -14.19
N THR A 161 -7.76 -7.22 -12.94
CA THR A 161 -8.81 -6.38 -12.37
C THR A 161 -8.35 -5.45 -11.24
N ASP A 162 -8.97 -4.28 -11.18
CA ASP A 162 -8.90 -3.36 -10.04
C ASP A 162 -10.01 -3.57 -9.01
N ASN A 163 -11.08 -4.32 -9.30
CA ASN A 163 -12.20 -4.52 -8.37
C ASN A 163 -12.01 -5.81 -7.57
N LYS A 164 -10.94 -5.86 -6.77
CA LYS A 164 -10.55 -7.04 -5.99
C LYS A 164 -10.46 -6.71 -4.51
N TYR A 165 -11.02 -7.60 -3.70
CA TYR A 165 -11.19 -7.38 -2.27
C TYR A 165 -10.79 -8.61 -1.47
N PHE A 166 -10.52 -8.41 -0.19
CA PHE A 166 -10.35 -9.49 0.77
C PHE A 166 -11.05 -9.16 2.09
N VAL A 167 -11.37 -10.20 2.84
CA VAL A 167 -11.98 -10.07 4.16
C VAL A 167 -10.92 -9.93 5.24
N PHE A 168 -11.11 -9.03 6.19
CA PHE A 168 -10.33 -8.96 7.43
C PHE A 168 -11.24 -8.73 8.64
N PRO A 169 -11.12 -9.50 9.75
CA PRO A 169 -10.17 -10.60 9.97
C PRO A 169 -10.31 -11.76 8.97
N PHE A 170 -9.19 -12.40 8.61
CA PHE A 170 -9.19 -13.48 7.62
C PHE A 170 -10.11 -14.61 8.04
N PHE A 171 -10.96 -15.09 7.14
CA PHE A 171 -11.76 -16.32 7.28
C PHE A 171 -10.95 -17.57 6.91
N SER A 172 -9.88 -17.39 6.13
CA SER A 172 -9.11 -18.46 5.53
C SER A 172 -7.61 -18.22 5.66
N THR A 173 -6.86 -19.27 5.99
CA THR A 173 -5.39 -19.33 5.92
C THR A 173 -4.96 -20.64 5.28
N GLN A 174 -3.65 -20.88 5.15
CA GLN A 174 -3.10 -22.14 4.63
C GLN A 174 -2.36 -22.95 5.70
N LYS A 175 -2.46 -24.27 5.59
CA LYS A 175 -1.65 -25.25 6.34
C LYS A 175 -0.39 -25.62 5.56
N SER A 176 0.77 -25.60 6.22
CA SER A 176 1.96 -26.24 5.66
C SER A 176 1.90 -27.75 5.88
N PHE A 177 2.04 -28.52 4.80
CA PHE A 177 2.24 -29.97 4.83
C PHE A 177 3.73 -30.37 4.77
N GLY A 178 4.65 -29.40 4.78
CA GLY A 178 6.08 -29.62 4.61
C GLY A 178 6.54 -29.78 3.16
N TYR A 179 5.62 -29.67 2.18
CA TYR A 179 5.91 -29.68 0.76
C TYR A 179 4.87 -28.87 -0.03
N SER A 180 5.29 -28.31 -1.17
CA SER A 180 4.50 -27.56 -2.14
C SER A 180 5.05 -27.83 -3.53
N ASP A 181 4.17 -28.30 -4.42
CA ASP A 181 4.51 -28.59 -5.82
C ASP A 181 4.36 -27.34 -6.71
N VAL A 182 3.69 -26.29 -6.22
CA VAL A 182 3.50 -25.03 -6.96
C VAL A 182 4.57 -24.01 -6.58
N THR A 183 4.99 -24.00 -5.31
CA THR A 183 5.96 -23.02 -4.80
C THR A 183 7.05 -23.72 -3.99
N PRO A 184 8.10 -24.26 -4.63
CA PRO A 184 9.17 -24.99 -3.94
C PRO A 184 9.87 -24.19 -2.84
N ARG A 185 9.87 -22.85 -2.92
CA ARG A 185 10.42 -21.95 -1.91
C ARG A 185 9.74 -22.07 -0.53
N ASN A 186 8.47 -22.49 -0.51
CA ASN A 186 7.72 -22.71 0.72
C ASN A 186 8.17 -23.98 1.46
N ASN A 187 9.07 -24.78 0.88
CA ASN A 187 9.50 -26.07 1.43
C ASN A 187 10.75 -25.97 2.32
N THR A 188 11.44 -24.82 2.35
CA THR A 188 12.80 -24.77 2.92
C THR A 188 13.04 -23.73 4.01
N GLN A 189 12.34 -22.59 4.07
CA GLN A 189 12.68 -21.52 5.04
C GLN A 189 11.52 -20.67 5.60
N VAL A 190 10.42 -20.45 4.86
CA VAL A 190 9.29 -19.64 5.34
C VAL A 190 8.04 -20.51 5.40
N LYS A 191 7.53 -20.71 6.61
CA LYS A 191 6.24 -21.38 6.84
C LYS A 191 5.12 -20.48 6.35
N VAL A 192 4.26 -20.98 5.45
CA VAL A 192 3.16 -20.23 4.85
C VAL A 192 2.25 -19.60 5.91
N GLU A 193 2.10 -20.25 7.07
CA GLU A 193 1.35 -19.74 8.22
C GLU A 193 1.90 -18.40 8.73
N ASN A 194 3.21 -18.19 8.67
CA ASN A 194 3.82 -16.93 9.08
C ASN A 194 3.49 -15.81 8.08
N LEU A 195 3.43 -16.10 6.78
CA LEU A 195 3.06 -15.11 5.76
C LEU A 195 1.65 -14.54 6.00
N PHE A 196 0.68 -15.42 6.30
CA PHE A 196 -0.67 -14.98 6.68
C PHE A 196 -0.68 -14.20 8.00
N ARG A 197 0.09 -14.65 9.00
CA ARG A 197 0.17 -13.95 10.29
C ARG A 197 0.73 -12.55 10.14
N ASP A 198 1.84 -12.40 9.42
CA ASP A 198 2.53 -11.14 9.21
C ASP A 198 1.65 -10.19 8.38
N THR A 199 0.97 -10.72 7.35
CA THR A 199 0.01 -9.93 6.57
C THR A 199 -1.19 -9.50 7.41
N ALA A 200 -1.72 -10.36 8.29
CA ALA A 200 -2.79 -9.98 9.20
C ALA A 200 -2.38 -8.90 10.21
N VAL A 201 -1.11 -8.89 10.65
CA VAL A 201 -0.55 -7.80 11.47
C VAL A 201 -0.51 -6.50 10.68
N ASN A 202 -0.02 -6.52 9.45
CA ASN A 202 0.04 -5.33 8.59
C ASN A 202 -1.36 -4.76 8.32
N VAL A 203 -2.34 -5.59 7.98
CA VAL A 203 -3.73 -5.13 7.75
C VAL A 203 -4.34 -4.55 9.03
N ARG A 204 -4.03 -5.12 10.21
CA ARG A 204 -4.47 -4.55 11.49
C ARG A 204 -3.91 -3.14 11.71
N ILE A 205 -2.63 -2.93 11.46
CA ILE A 205 -1.99 -1.61 11.55
C ILE A 205 -2.69 -0.62 10.61
N LEU A 206 -3.06 -1.04 9.39
CA LEU A 206 -3.82 -0.19 8.48
C LEU A 206 -5.20 0.20 9.04
N LYS A 207 -5.94 -0.76 9.62
CA LYS A 207 -7.25 -0.51 10.25
C LYS A 207 -7.15 0.46 11.43
N GLU A 208 -6.16 0.24 12.30
CA GLU A 208 -5.90 1.08 13.47
C GLU A 208 -5.48 2.51 13.05
N THR A 209 -4.64 2.62 12.03
CA THR A 209 -4.19 3.91 11.49
C THR A 209 -5.33 4.68 10.84
N ALA A 210 -6.20 4.01 10.06
CA ALA A 210 -7.39 4.62 9.50
C ALA A 210 -8.33 5.14 10.60
N THR A 211 -8.55 4.34 11.64
CA THR A 211 -9.36 4.72 12.81
C THR A 211 -8.77 5.94 13.54
N PHE A 212 -7.45 5.98 13.72
CA PHE A 212 -6.76 7.12 14.31
C PHE A 212 -7.03 8.41 13.53
N TYR A 213 -6.89 8.40 12.20
CA TYR A 213 -7.13 9.60 11.40
C TYR A 213 -8.60 9.98 11.27
N GLU A 214 -9.51 9.01 11.25
CA GLU A 214 -10.95 9.31 11.33
C GLU A 214 -11.28 10.07 12.63
N PHE A 215 -10.68 9.67 13.75
CA PHE A 215 -10.82 10.38 15.02
C PHE A 215 -10.19 11.78 14.97
N ARG A 216 -8.92 11.91 14.55
CA ARG A 216 -8.23 13.21 14.42
C ARG A 216 -8.95 14.19 13.48
N ASN A 217 -9.55 13.68 12.41
CA ASN A 217 -10.35 14.48 11.48
C ASN A 217 -11.60 15.04 12.15
N LYS A 218 -12.29 14.24 12.98
CA LYS A 218 -13.45 14.71 13.76
C LYS A 218 -13.03 15.78 14.79
N GLU A 219 -11.90 15.60 15.47
CA GLU A 219 -11.37 16.62 16.39
C GLU A 219 -11.03 17.92 15.66
N THR A 220 -10.36 17.82 14.51
CA THR A 220 -9.94 18.99 13.72
C THR A 220 -11.13 19.77 13.17
N GLN A 221 -12.24 19.10 12.84
CA GLN A 221 -13.48 19.75 12.39
C GLN A 221 -14.16 20.61 13.45
N LEU A 222 -13.87 20.37 14.74
CA LEU A 222 -14.38 21.18 15.85
C LEU A 222 -13.54 22.45 16.08
N LEU A 223 -12.35 22.53 15.49
CA LEU A 223 -11.47 23.68 15.58
C LEU A 223 -11.86 24.75 14.55
N ALA A 224 -11.53 26.01 14.85
CA ALA A 224 -11.67 27.09 13.88
C ALA A 224 -10.86 26.79 12.61
N PRO A 225 -11.34 27.21 11.42
CA PRO A 225 -10.58 27.08 10.18
C PRO A 225 -9.15 27.61 10.32
N VAL A 226 -8.21 27.00 9.57
CA VAL A 226 -6.84 27.51 9.51
C VAL A 226 -6.86 28.85 8.76
N GLU A 227 -6.49 29.92 9.44
CA GLU A 227 -6.19 31.21 8.81
C GLU A 227 -4.67 31.35 8.68
N LEU A 228 -4.21 31.58 7.45
CA LEU A 228 -2.78 31.78 7.18
C LEU A 228 -2.43 33.23 7.51
N ALA A 229 -1.44 33.43 8.37
CA ALA A 229 -0.85 34.74 8.56
C ALA A 229 -0.18 35.20 7.25
N GLU A 230 -0.40 36.46 6.85
CA GLU A 230 0.08 36.98 5.56
C GLU A 230 1.61 36.82 5.40
N ASN A 231 2.35 36.99 6.49
CA ASN A 231 3.81 37.00 6.53
C ASN A 231 4.43 35.75 7.17
N ILE A 232 3.73 34.62 7.18
CA ILE A 232 4.34 33.37 7.66
C ILE A 232 5.47 32.92 6.72
N SER A 233 6.62 32.60 7.32
CA SER A 233 7.76 31.96 6.66
C SER A 233 8.15 30.69 7.43
N ILE A 234 8.67 29.69 6.72
CA ILE A 234 9.18 28.46 7.32
C ILE A 234 10.70 28.39 7.11
N PRO A 235 11.50 28.18 8.17
CA PRO A 235 12.93 27.91 8.06
C PRO A 235 13.17 26.76 7.08
N THR A 236 13.92 27.05 6.02
CA THR A 236 14.15 26.14 4.90
C THR A 236 15.64 25.94 4.70
N TYR A 237 16.14 24.78 5.09
CA TYR A 237 17.55 24.43 5.04
C TYR A 237 17.82 23.61 3.78
N VAL A 238 18.57 24.20 2.84
CA VAL A 238 18.91 23.58 1.56
C VAL A 238 20.31 22.98 1.65
N ILE A 239 20.42 21.65 1.59
CA ILE A 239 21.68 20.92 1.64
C ILE A 239 22.32 20.95 0.25
N ASN A 240 23.56 21.43 0.16
CA ASN A 240 24.29 21.53 -1.11
C ASN A 240 25.79 21.34 -0.90
N LEU A 241 26.45 20.57 -1.77
CA LEU A 241 27.92 20.52 -1.81
C LEU A 241 28.49 21.78 -2.50
N PRO A 242 29.50 22.47 -1.93
CA PRO A 242 30.01 23.73 -2.47
C PRO A 242 30.45 23.66 -3.95
N GLU A 243 31.00 22.52 -4.37
CA GLU A 243 31.42 22.25 -5.74
C GLU A 243 30.27 22.13 -6.76
N ARG A 244 29.03 21.86 -6.33
CA ARG A 244 27.84 21.70 -7.19
C ARG A 244 27.20 23.03 -7.54
N THR A 245 27.99 23.92 -8.14
CA THR A 245 27.57 25.29 -8.43
C THR A 245 26.33 25.40 -9.30
N GLU A 246 26.11 24.46 -10.21
CA GLU A 246 24.94 24.37 -11.08
C GLU A 246 23.68 23.93 -10.33
N ARG A 247 23.79 22.96 -9.41
CA ARG A 247 22.67 22.54 -8.54
C ARG A 247 22.32 23.63 -7.55
N LYS A 248 23.33 24.32 -7.00
CA LYS A 248 23.14 25.53 -6.19
C LYS A 248 22.38 26.62 -6.95
N ALA A 249 22.79 26.92 -8.19
CA ALA A 249 22.11 27.92 -9.01
C ALA A 249 20.66 27.52 -9.31
N HIS A 250 20.44 26.24 -9.62
CA HIS A 250 19.11 25.66 -9.81
C HIS A 250 18.21 25.84 -8.58
N ILE A 251 18.65 25.36 -7.41
CA ILE A 251 17.80 25.38 -6.22
C ILE A 251 17.50 26.81 -5.74
N ILE A 252 18.45 27.73 -5.87
CA ILE A 252 18.21 29.16 -5.60
C ILE A 252 17.10 29.70 -6.53
N SER A 253 17.08 29.28 -7.80
CA SER A 253 16.03 29.71 -8.73
C SER A 253 14.65 29.18 -8.35
N GLN A 254 14.56 27.97 -7.78
CA GLN A 254 13.30 27.37 -7.34
C GLN A 254 12.65 28.19 -6.22
N PHE A 255 13.43 28.74 -5.29
CA PHE A 255 12.93 29.55 -4.16
C PHE A 255 12.84 31.06 -4.45
N LYS A 256 13.29 31.52 -5.62
CA LYS A 256 13.29 32.94 -5.96
C LYS A 256 11.86 33.50 -5.96
N GLY A 257 11.64 34.57 -5.19
CA GLY A 257 10.35 35.26 -5.11
C GLY A 257 9.29 34.55 -4.26
N ARG A 258 9.70 33.61 -3.40
CA ARG A 258 8.82 32.84 -2.51
C ARG A 258 9.10 33.18 -1.04
N PRO A 259 8.56 34.30 -0.53
CA PRO A 259 8.86 34.80 0.82
C PRO A 259 8.39 33.89 1.96
N GLU A 260 7.54 32.90 1.66
CA GLU A 260 7.13 31.85 2.58
C GLU A 260 8.26 30.89 3.00
N PHE A 261 9.44 30.96 2.37
CA PHE A 261 10.61 30.18 2.73
C PHE A 261 11.74 31.09 3.21
N ASP A 262 12.20 30.87 4.44
CA ASP A 262 13.43 31.49 4.94
C ASP A 262 14.62 30.58 4.62
N VAL A 263 15.24 30.81 3.46
CA VAL A 263 16.18 29.87 2.86
C VAL A 263 17.60 30.07 3.39
N THR A 264 18.13 29.03 4.04
CA THR A 264 19.55 28.91 4.41
C THR A 264 20.22 27.81 3.59
N ILE A 265 21.25 28.16 2.81
CA ILE A 265 22.09 27.17 2.13
C ILE A 265 23.06 26.56 3.17
N VAL A 266 22.92 25.27 3.42
CA VAL A 266 23.76 24.51 4.35
C VAL A 266 24.79 23.71 3.56
N GLU A 267 26.06 23.95 3.83
CA GLU A 267 27.15 23.13 3.27
C GLU A 267 27.00 21.68 3.74
N ALA A 268 26.85 20.78 2.77
CA ALA A 268 26.71 19.35 3.00
C ALA A 268 27.99 18.75 3.62
N CYS A 269 27.81 17.83 4.56
CA CYS A 269 28.87 17.07 5.17
C CYS A 269 29.47 16.08 4.15
N LYS A 270 30.77 16.23 3.86
CA LYS A 270 31.49 15.32 2.96
C LYS A 270 31.80 14.00 3.64
N HIS A 271 31.58 12.90 2.92
CA HIS A 271 31.94 11.55 3.32
C HIS A 271 32.28 10.73 2.08
N GLU A 272 33.06 9.65 2.23
CA GLU A 272 33.39 8.74 1.13
C GLU A 272 32.17 8.00 0.58
N ILE A 273 31.18 7.76 1.43
CA ILE A 273 29.85 7.26 1.09
C ILE A 273 28.87 8.43 1.11
N GLY A 274 28.35 8.85 -0.04
CA GLY A 274 27.50 10.03 -0.15
C GLY A 274 26.21 9.94 0.69
N ALA A 275 25.63 8.74 0.84
CA ALA A 275 24.45 8.53 1.69
C ALA A 275 24.73 8.81 3.19
N VAL A 276 25.92 8.46 3.67
CA VAL A 276 26.38 8.81 5.03
C VAL A 276 26.58 10.32 5.15
N GLY A 277 27.18 10.95 4.13
CA GLY A 277 27.33 12.42 4.07
C GLY A 277 25.99 13.16 4.09
N LEU A 278 24.98 12.66 3.37
CA LEU A 278 23.62 13.18 3.40
C LEU A 278 23.02 13.05 4.80
N TRP A 279 23.13 11.89 5.45
CA TRP A 279 22.59 11.70 6.80
C TRP A 279 23.26 12.62 7.84
N HIS A 280 24.58 12.79 7.77
CA HIS A 280 25.27 13.79 8.59
C HIS A 280 24.76 15.21 8.34
N SER A 281 24.47 15.55 7.09
CA SER A 281 23.91 16.86 6.71
C SER A 281 22.51 17.06 7.27
N VAL A 282 21.64 16.04 7.21
CA VAL A 282 20.31 16.05 7.84
C VAL A 282 20.43 16.30 9.34
N ARG A 283 21.33 15.59 10.03
CA ARG A 283 21.56 15.79 11.47
C ARG A 283 22.11 17.19 11.80
N LYS A 284 23.00 17.73 10.96
CA LYS A 284 23.48 19.11 11.09
C LYS A 284 22.34 20.12 10.98
N VAL A 285 21.45 19.95 10.01
CA VAL A 285 20.25 20.78 9.84
C VAL A 285 19.33 20.70 11.05
N VAL A 286 19.07 19.50 11.55
CA VAL A 286 18.23 19.30 12.76
C VAL A 286 18.86 19.95 13.99
N GLN A 287 20.19 19.88 14.16
CA GLN A 287 20.87 20.58 15.25
C GLN A 287 20.70 22.09 15.14
N MET A 288 20.86 22.66 13.94
CA MET A 288 20.62 24.09 13.70
C MET A 288 19.18 24.48 14.05
N ALA A 289 18.21 23.65 13.71
CA ALA A 289 16.80 23.87 14.04
C ALA A 289 16.53 23.88 15.54
N ILE A 290 17.17 22.98 16.30
CA ILE A 290 17.11 22.98 17.77
C ILE A 290 17.74 24.26 18.33
N ASP A 291 18.92 24.64 17.83
CA ASP A 291 19.64 25.83 18.31
C ASP A 291 18.87 27.13 18.04
N ASN A 292 18.08 27.15 16.96
CA ASN A 292 17.21 28.26 16.57
C ASN A 292 15.81 28.23 17.23
N ASP A 293 15.50 27.20 18.04
CA ASP A 293 14.19 26.95 18.64
C ASP A 293 13.04 26.77 17.62
N ASP A 294 13.34 26.28 16.42
CA ASP A 294 12.37 26.08 15.35
C ASP A 294 11.31 25.02 15.70
N ASP A 295 10.02 25.33 15.48
CA ASP A 295 8.90 24.40 15.70
C ASP A 295 8.63 23.48 14.50
N VAL A 296 8.94 23.98 13.30
CA VAL A 296 8.80 23.28 12.02
C VAL A 296 9.87 23.78 11.07
N ILE A 297 10.49 22.85 10.34
CA ILE A 297 11.51 23.16 9.35
C ILE A 297 11.21 22.44 8.04
N ILE A 298 11.79 22.95 6.96
CA ILE A 298 11.90 22.25 5.68
C ILE A 298 13.36 21.88 5.47
N ILE A 299 13.62 20.58 5.27
CA ILE A 299 14.89 20.09 4.75
C ILE A 299 14.70 19.86 3.25
N CYS A 300 15.61 20.44 2.46
CA CYS A 300 15.54 20.42 1.02
C CYS A 300 16.90 20.01 0.43
N GLU A 301 16.89 19.19 -0.61
CA GLU A 301 18.10 18.87 -1.37
C GLU A 301 18.23 19.80 -2.58
N ASP A 302 19.46 19.96 -3.07
CA ASP A 302 19.79 20.82 -4.22
C ASP A 302 19.27 20.31 -5.58
N ASP A 303 18.60 19.14 -5.64
CA ASP A 303 17.86 18.66 -6.82
C ASP A 303 16.33 18.83 -6.73
N HIS A 304 15.80 19.47 -5.70
CA HIS A 304 14.37 19.75 -5.63
C HIS A 304 13.89 20.61 -6.81
N CYS A 305 12.69 20.27 -7.30
CA CYS A 305 11.90 21.07 -8.23
C CYS A 305 10.46 21.20 -7.72
N PHE A 306 9.92 22.42 -7.78
CA PHE A 306 8.50 22.61 -7.55
C PHE A 306 7.68 22.12 -8.75
N THR A 307 6.57 21.46 -8.47
CA THR A 307 5.59 21.06 -9.49
C THR A 307 4.67 22.22 -9.84
N ALA A 308 3.86 22.05 -10.90
CA ALA A 308 2.81 23.01 -11.26
C ALA A 308 1.70 23.12 -10.20
N ASP A 309 1.55 22.11 -9.34
CA ASP A 309 0.55 22.08 -8.26
C ASP A 309 1.01 22.85 -7.00
N TYR A 310 2.23 23.36 -6.98
CA TYR A 310 2.70 24.20 -5.90
C TYR A 310 1.95 25.55 -5.86
N SER A 311 1.45 25.89 -4.68
CA SER A 311 1.17 27.28 -4.30
C SER A 311 1.48 27.47 -2.81
N LYS A 312 1.80 28.71 -2.42
CA LYS A 312 2.01 29.10 -1.02
C LYS A 312 0.86 28.62 -0.14
N ASP A 313 -0.38 28.98 -0.51
CA ASP A 313 -1.57 28.64 0.27
C ASP A 313 -1.80 27.14 0.36
N TYR A 314 -1.59 26.41 -0.75
CA TYR A 314 -1.72 24.95 -0.75
C TYR A 314 -0.71 24.31 0.21
N LEU A 315 0.57 24.66 0.10
CA LEU A 315 1.60 24.06 0.94
C LEU A 315 1.37 24.38 2.42
N LEU A 316 1.25 25.67 2.76
CA LEU A 316 1.16 26.11 4.15
C LEU A 316 -0.10 25.60 4.84
N LYS A 317 -1.24 25.60 4.14
CA LYS A 317 -2.47 25.00 4.66
C LYS A 317 -2.28 23.52 4.98
N ASN A 318 -1.65 22.76 4.08
CA ASN A 318 -1.40 21.34 4.31
C ASN A 318 -0.42 21.08 5.46
N ILE A 319 0.61 21.92 5.63
CA ILE A 319 1.53 21.85 6.79
C ILE A 319 0.75 22.07 8.09
N LEU A 320 -0.02 23.15 8.19
CA LEU A 320 -0.77 23.46 9.42
C LEU A 320 -1.84 22.42 9.74
N GLU A 321 -2.58 21.94 8.74
CA GLU A 321 -3.57 20.89 8.95
C GLU A 321 -2.91 19.55 9.33
N ALA A 322 -1.77 19.21 8.73
CA ALA A 322 -1.00 18.02 9.11
C ALA A 322 -0.54 18.12 10.56
N HIS A 323 -0.06 19.28 11.01
CA HIS A 323 0.28 19.50 12.41
C HIS A 323 -0.91 19.27 13.36
N ARG A 324 -2.11 19.77 13.02
CA ARG A 324 -3.35 19.52 13.79
C ARG A 324 -3.73 18.03 13.82
N GLN A 325 -3.31 17.26 12.83
CA GLN A 325 -3.47 15.81 12.74
C GLN A 325 -2.30 15.05 13.38
N ASP A 326 -1.46 15.75 14.15
CA ASP A 326 -0.35 15.19 14.93
C ASP A 326 0.76 14.59 14.04
N VAL A 327 0.93 15.07 12.81
CA VAL A 327 1.97 14.62 11.88
C VAL A 327 3.37 14.98 12.39
N GLU A 328 4.33 14.11 12.08
CA GLU A 328 5.74 14.20 12.47
C GLU A 328 6.65 14.52 11.28
N TYR A 329 6.26 14.00 10.11
CA TYR A 329 7.00 14.11 8.86
C TYR A 329 6.00 14.33 7.72
N MET A 330 6.27 15.28 6.82
CA MET A 330 5.51 15.38 5.58
C MET A 330 6.44 15.53 4.39
N SER A 331 6.28 14.67 3.38
CA SER A 331 7.00 14.80 2.12
C SER A 331 6.20 15.60 1.10
N GLY A 332 6.89 16.52 0.41
CA GLY A 332 6.32 17.28 -0.71
C GLY A 332 6.04 16.44 -1.95
N GLY A 333 6.60 15.24 -2.03
CA GLY A 333 6.40 14.23 -3.08
C GLY A 333 7.33 13.05 -2.85
N THR A 334 6.90 11.84 -3.18
CA THR A 334 7.68 10.62 -2.93
C THR A 334 7.85 9.77 -4.18
N SER A 335 8.97 9.04 -4.24
CA SER A 335 9.28 8.10 -5.31
C SER A 335 8.77 6.68 -5.01
N TYR A 336 8.39 6.38 -3.76
CA TYR A 336 7.82 5.09 -3.37
C TYR A 336 7.08 5.17 -2.03
N PHE A 337 5.96 4.46 -1.96
CA PHE A 337 5.28 4.05 -0.73
C PHE A 337 4.72 2.63 -0.93
N ASN A 338 4.46 1.89 0.15
CA ASN A 338 3.84 0.58 0.03
C ASN A 338 2.35 0.63 0.37
N PHE A 339 1.99 1.13 1.55
CA PHE A 339 0.62 1.41 1.97
C PHE A 339 0.34 2.90 2.05
N ALA A 340 -0.90 3.28 1.74
CA ALA A 340 -1.36 4.65 1.87
C ALA A 340 -2.78 4.68 2.40
N ILE A 341 -3.02 5.55 3.38
CA ILE A 341 -4.34 5.79 3.97
C ILE A 341 -4.72 7.24 3.69
N PRO A 342 -5.87 7.48 3.08
CA PRO A 342 -6.33 8.83 2.81
C PRO A 342 -6.69 9.54 4.10
N VAL A 343 -6.11 10.71 4.31
CA VAL A 343 -6.36 11.52 5.50
C VAL A 343 -7.16 12.76 5.16
N SER A 344 -6.92 13.36 3.99
CA SER A 344 -7.72 14.46 3.44
C SER A 344 -7.80 14.35 1.91
N SER A 345 -8.38 15.35 1.22
CA SER A 345 -8.35 15.40 -0.24
C SER A 345 -6.93 15.54 -0.82
N ASN A 346 -6.01 16.04 0.01
CA ASN A 346 -4.68 16.51 -0.41
C ASN A 346 -3.54 15.73 0.27
N ARG A 347 -3.85 14.86 1.24
CA ARG A 347 -2.85 14.16 2.06
C ARG A 347 -3.18 12.70 2.26
N PHE A 348 -2.15 11.89 2.20
CA PHE A 348 -2.17 10.48 2.58
C PHE A 348 -1.17 10.25 3.70
N TRP A 349 -1.56 9.51 4.72
CA TRP A 349 -0.58 8.80 5.54
C TRP A 349 0.01 7.68 4.71
N VAL A 350 1.29 7.39 4.90
CA VAL A 350 1.96 6.25 4.26
C VAL A 350 2.85 5.50 5.24
N ASP A 351 3.08 4.21 4.97
CA ASP A 351 3.99 3.40 5.78
C ASP A 351 5.46 3.69 5.46
N THR A 352 5.75 4.01 4.20
CA THR A 352 7.09 4.26 3.67
C THR A 352 7.10 5.53 2.83
N CYS A 353 8.11 6.38 3.02
CA CYS A 353 8.43 7.50 2.14
C CYS A 353 9.86 7.32 1.62
N LEU A 354 10.03 7.28 0.30
CA LEU A 354 11.35 7.42 -0.33
C LEU A 354 11.50 8.80 -1.00
N ALA A 355 12.76 9.21 -1.18
CA ALA A 355 13.23 10.52 -1.60
C ALA A 355 13.01 11.64 -0.55
N THR A 356 14.10 12.37 -0.27
CA THR A 356 14.21 13.42 0.77
C THR A 356 14.34 14.82 0.20
N GLN A 357 14.07 15.01 -1.09
CA GLN A 357 14.31 16.28 -1.78
C GLN A 357 13.52 17.45 -1.19
N PHE A 358 12.37 17.20 -0.57
CA PHE A 358 11.56 18.20 0.12
C PHE A 358 10.78 17.58 1.27
N VAL A 359 11.26 17.79 2.49
CA VAL A 359 10.70 17.19 3.71
C VAL A 359 10.40 18.27 4.73
N VAL A 360 9.17 18.27 5.24
CA VAL A 360 8.75 19.06 6.40
C VAL A 360 8.93 18.20 7.65
N LEU A 361 9.71 18.67 8.63
CA LEU A 361 9.89 18.02 9.92
C LEU A 361 9.36 18.90 11.04
N TYR A 362 8.59 18.30 11.95
CA TYR A 362 8.12 18.96 13.16
C TYR A 362 9.07 18.68 14.34
N LYS A 363 9.22 19.67 15.22
CA LYS A 363 10.14 19.69 16.37
C LYS A 363 10.17 18.41 17.20
N LYS A 364 9.03 17.75 17.39
CA LYS A 364 8.93 16.49 18.14
C LYS A 364 9.78 15.34 17.60
N THR A 365 10.24 15.43 16.35
CA THR A 365 11.10 14.41 15.72
C THR A 365 12.60 14.69 15.85
N PHE A 366 13.00 15.92 16.20
CA PHE A 366 14.39 16.36 16.08
C PHE A 366 15.35 15.51 16.93
N GLU A 367 14.99 15.26 18.18
CA GLU A 367 15.77 14.41 19.09
C GLU A 367 15.90 12.97 18.58
N SER A 368 14.83 12.40 18.01
CA SER A 368 14.87 11.05 17.43
C SER A 368 15.84 10.97 16.26
N VAL A 369 15.84 11.99 15.38
CA VAL A 369 16.76 12.08 14.25
C VAL A 369 18.22 12.18 14.71
N LEU A 370 18.50 12.94 15.78
CA LEU A 370 19.85 13.07 16.31
C LEU A 370 20.33 11.83 17.07
N ARG A 371 19.44 11.09 17.72
CA ARG A 371 19.83 9.94 18.55
C ARG A 371 19.88 8.62 17.78
N GLU A 372 19.26 8.55 16.61
CA GLU A 372 19.17 7.30 15.85
C GLU A 372 20.57 6.76 15.49
N PRO A 373 20.90 5.52 15.91
CA PRO A 373 22.11 4.84 15.48
C PRO A 373 22.09 4.55 13.99
N PHE A 374 23.24 4.69 13.33
CA PHE A 374 23.41 4.37 11.92
C PHE A 374 24.82 3.87 11.65
N ASP A 375 24.98 3.17 10.53
CA ASP A 375 26.25 2.70 10.00
C ASP A 375 26.40 3.12 8.53
N ASP A 376 27.43 2.60 7.86
CA ASP A 376 27.77 2.92 6.47
C ASP A 376 26.73 2.44 5.44
N SER A 377 25.71 1.66 5.85
CA SER A 377 24.58 1.25 5.01
C SER A 377 23.40 2.22 5.03
N VAL A 378 23.50 3.32 5.78
CA VAL A 378 22.41 4.29 5.94
C VAL A 378 21.93 4.84 4.60
N VAL A 379 20.61 4.96 4.47
CA VAL A 379 19.95 5.73 3.42
C VAL A 379 18.96 6.65 4.12
N ALA A 380 19.11 7.96 3.93
CA ALA A 380 18.45 8.97 4.76
C ALA A 380 16.92 8.88 4.74
N ASP A 381 16.33 8.65 3.57
CA ASP A 381 14.88 8.51 3.40
C ASP A 381 14.33 7.25 4.08
N ILE A 382 15.00 6.10 3.90
CA ILE A 382 14.67 4.84 4.59
C ILE A 382 14.77 5.02 6.11
N LEU A 383 15.83 5.65 6.60
CA LEU A 383 16.06 5.83 8.03
C LEU A 383 15.01 6.77 8.65
N LEU A 384 14.75 7.93 8.04
CA LEU A 384 13.69 8.84 8.46
C LEU A 384 12.33 8.14 8.47
N SER A 385 12.02 7.42 7.40
CA SER A 385 10.79 6.65 7.31
C SER A 385 10.72 5.53 8.36
N ARG A 386 11.83 4.93 8.77
CA ARG A 386 11.83 3.89 9.80
C ARG A 386 11.56 4.46 11.20
N ILE A 387 12.21 5.57 11.55
CA ILE A 387 12.16 6.11 12.91
C ILE A 387 10.94 7.01 13.18
N ILE A 388 10.31 7.52 12.13
CA ILE A 388 9.12 8.36 12.21
C ILE A 388 7.91 7.54 11.77
N SER A 389 6.86 7.48 12.59
CA SER A 389 5.67 6.66 12.30
C SER A 389 4.54 7.48 11.70
N ASN A 390 4.32 8.69 12.22
CA ASN A 390 3.24 9.55 11.73
C ASN A 390 3.74 10.44 10.57
N LYS A 391 3.77 9.84 9.37
CA LYS A 391 4.26 10.49 8.16
C LYS A 391 3.16 10.65 7.12
N MET A 392 3.18 11.76 6.39
CA MET A 392 2.26 12.02 5.28
C MET A 392 2.99 12.39 4.00
N ILE A 393 2.29 12.23 2.88
CA ILE A 393 2.67 12.79 1.58
C ILE A 393 1.57 13.66 1.01
N LEU A 394 1.97 14.65 0.21
CA LEU A 394 1.05 15.50 -0.55
C LEU A 394 0.60 14.82 -1.85
N SER A 395 -0.68 14.99 -2.17
CA SER A 395 -1.27 14.57 -3.44
C SER A 395 -2.35 15.59 -3.84
N PRO A 396 -2.13 16.47 -4.85
CA PRO A 396 -0.97 16.48 -5.74
C PRO A 396 0.35 16.83 -5.03
N PRO A 397 1.49 16.30 -5.52
CA PRO A 397 2.80 16.61 -4.96
C PRO A 397 3.19 18.05 -5.29
N VAL A 398 3.90 18.72 -4.40
CA VAL A 398 4.53 20.03 -4.66
C VAL A 398 5.98 19.91 -5.09
N SER A 399 6.57 18.72 -4.96
CA SER A 399 7.99 18.49 -5.18
C SER A 399 8.26 17.22 -5.99
N VAL A 400 9.20 17.33 -6.92
CA VAL A 400 9.89 16.23 -7.60
C VAL A 400 11.41 16.49 -7.59
N GLN A 401 12.19 15.56 -8.14
CA GLN A 401 13.64 15.69 -8.29
C GLN A 401 14.02 16.04 -9.73
N GLN A 402 14.99 16.93 -9.91
CA GLN A 402 15.63 17.16 -11.19
C GLN A 402 16.80 16.21 -11.38
N ASN A 403 16.85 15.55 -12.54
CA ASN A 403 18.01 14.76 -12.91
C ASN A 403 19.13 15.65 -13.50
N PHE A 404 20.27 15.70 -12.82
CA PHE A 404 21.49 16.37 -13.28
C PHE A 404 22.46 15.45 -14.05
N GLY A 405 22.08 14.18 -14.27
CA GLY A 405 22.90 13.14 -14.90
C GLY A 405 23.86 12.45 -13.94
N TYR A 406 23.86 12.81 -12.65
CA TYR A 406 24.70 12.21 -11.62
C TYR A 406 24.11 12.37 -10.20
N SER A 407 24.52 11.48 -9.30
CA SER A 407 24.18 11.41 -7.88
C SER A 407 25.35 10.79 -7.12
N ASP A 408 25.71 11.39 -6.00
CA ASP A 408 26.67 10.89 -5.00
C ASP A 408 26.03 9.94 -3.98
N VAL A 409 24.70 9.98 -3.85
CA VAL A 409 23.94 9.14 -2.92
C VAL A 409 23.57 7.81 -3.58
N SER A 410 23.12 7.83 -4.84
CA SER A 410 22.53 6.67 -5.50
C SER A 410 23.16 6.37 -6.85
N ALA A 411 24.11 5.42 -6.88
CA ALA A 411 24.80 5.01 -8.10
C ALA A 411 23.88 4.44 -9.20
N ILE A 412 22.71 3.91 -8.83
CA ILE A 412 21.73 3.37 -9.80
C ILE A 412 21.08 4.49 -10.63
N HIS A 413 20.90 5.68 -10.06
CA HIS A 413 20.34 6.84 -10.77
C HIS A 413 21.28 7.33 -11.87
N ASN A 414 22.60 7.13 -11.70
CA ASN A 414 23.61 7.49 -12.71
C ASN A 414 23.58 6.58 -13.93
N LYS A 415 23.05 5.36 -13.78
CA LYS A 415 22.97 4.37 -14.85
C LYS A 415 21.64 4.41 -15.62
N ASN A 416 20.61 5.03 -15.05
CA ASN A 416 19.28 5.08 -15.64
C ASN A 416 18.67 6.47 -15.45
N THR A 417 18.82 7.32 -16.47
CA THR A 417 18.48 8.75 -16.41
C THR A 417 16.99 9.03 -16.23
N ASN A 418 16.09 8.09 -16.54
CA ASN A 418 14.65 8.32 -16.43
C ASN A 418 14.03 7.65 -15.20
N LEU A 419 14.83 6.89 -14.44
CA LEU A 419 14.30 6.06 -13.35
C LEU A 419 13.58 6.87 -12.28
N VAL A 420 14.15 7.99 -11.85
CA VAL A 420 13.58 8.83 -10.79
C VAL A 420 12.24 9.40 -11.23
N ASP A 421 12.18 9.99 -12.44
CA ASP A 421 10.95 10.54 -13.00
C ASP A 421 9.85 9.47 -13.14
N GLU A 422 10.21 8.27 -13.58
CA GLU A 422 9.29 7.13 -13.65
C GLU A 422 8.78 6.72 -12.26
N MET A 423 9.64 6.70 -11.24
CA MET A 423 9.25 6.34 -9.87
C MET A 423 8.26 7.32 -9.27
N PHE A 424 8.50 8.63 -9.40
CA PHE A 424 7.55 9.67 -8.98
C PHE A 424 6.24 9.58 -9.78
N SER A 425 6.31 9.40 -11.09
CA SER A 425 5.13 9.27 -11.95
C SER A 425 4.26 8.07 -11.56
N ARG A 426 4.88 6.91 -11.29
CA ARG A 426 4.18 5.71 -10.82
C ARG A 426 3.52 5.93 -9.46
N CYS A 427 4.19 6.61 -8.53
CA CYS A 427 3.59 6.93 -7.23
C CYS A 427 2.39 7.87 -7.34
N ASN A 428 2.50 8.92 -8.17
CA ASN A 428 1.39 9.83 -8.40
C ASN A 428 0.19 9.12 -9.05
N ALA A 429 0.44 8.22 -10.00
CA ALA A 429 -0.61 7.40 -10.61
C ALA A 429 -1.28 6.48 -9.58
N ARG A 430 -0.51 5.82 -8.70
CA ARG A 430 -1.05 4.98 -7.61
C ARG A 430 -1.91 5.79 -6.63
N LEU A 431 -1.50 7.00 -6.26
CA LEU A 431 -2.30 7.88 -5.39
C LEU A 431 -3.59 8.34 -6.08
N ALA A 432 -3.55 8.62 -7.38
CA ALA A 432 -4.75 8.95 -8.16
C ALA A 432 -5.74 7.77 -8.17
N GLN A 433 -5.26 6.55 -8.40
CA GLN A 433 -6.07 5.33 -8.34
C GLN A 433 -6.73 5.16 -6.96
N LEU A 434 -5.99 5.37 -5.87
CA LEU A 434 -6.53 5.32 -4.51
C LEU A 434 -7.64 6.37 -4.28
N LYS A 435 -7.51 7.57 -4.86
CA LYS A 435 -8.59 8.58 -4.82
C LYS A 435 -9.85 8.12 -5.56
N GLU A 436 -9.70 7.42 -6.67
CA GLU A 436 -10.84 6.85 -7.41
C GLU A 436 -11.52 5.73 -6.62
N VAL A 437 -10.75 4.81 -6.03
CA VAL A 437 -11.28 3.73 -5.18
C VAL A 437 -12.04 4.31 -3.98
N MET A 438 -11.51 5.35 -3.33
CA MET A 438 -12.21 6.08 -2.28
C MET A 438 -13.54 6.70 -2.72
N ALA A 439 -13.58 7.27 -3.92
CA ALA A 439 -14.80 7.85 -4.44
C ALA A 439 -15.90 6.79 -4.60
N LYS A 440 -15.52 5.56 -5.01
CA LYS A 440 -16.43 4.40 -5.05
C LYS A 440 -16.95 4.03 -3.65
N ARG A 441 -16.08 3.95 -2.63
CA ARG A 441 -16.48 3.70 -1.22
C ARG A 441 -17.59 4.65 -0.77
N ARG A 442 -17.39 5.96 -0.96
CA ARG A 442 -18.35 7.00 -0.56
C ARG A 442 -19.69 6.90 -1.29
N LEU A 443 -19.70 6.40 -2.52
CA LEU A 443 -20.94 6.14 -3.27
C LEU A 443 -21.67 4.90 -2.72
N GLY A 444 -20.93 3.85 -2.34
CA GLY A 444 -21.45 2.67 -1.67
C GLY A 444 -22.12 3.01 -0.34
N ASP A 445 -21.44 3.78 0.53
CA ASP A 445 -21.99 4.23 1.82
C ASP A 445 -23.34 4.94 1.67
N LYS A 446 -23.49 5.77 0.63
CA LYS A 446 -24.75 6.48 0.34
C LYS A 446 -25.87 5.56 -0.15
N LYS A 447 -25.56 4.46 -0.85
CA LYS A 447 -26.55 3.47 -1.27
C LYS A 447 -27.03 2.61 -0.11
N ILE A 448 -26.14 2.20 0.79
CA ILE A 448 -26.45 1.38 1.97
C ILE A 448 -27.39 2.12 2.93
N VAL A 449 -27.18 3.43 3.14
CA VAL A 449 -28.07 4.27 3.97
C VAL A 449 -29.44 4.50 3.31
N GLY A 450 -29.57 4.31 2.00
CA GLY A 450 -30.82 4.50 1.25
C GLY A 450 -31.81 3.33 1.28
N VAL A 451 -31.45 2.19 1.89
CA VAL A 451 -32.27 0.95 1.89
C VAL A 451 -33.02 0.73 3.22
N CYS A 452 -32.76 1.56 4.25
CA CYS A 452 -33.58 1.62 5.47
C CYS A 452 -34.53 2.83 5.44
N LYS A 453 -35.58 2.77 4.63
CA LYS A 453 -36.80 3.59 4.82
C LYS A 453 -38.06 2.80 4.50
#